data_AF-A0A3A2ZIA1-F1
#
_entry.id   AF-A0A3A2ZIA1-F1
#
_cell.length_a   1.000
_cell.length_b   1.000
_cell.length_c   1.000
_cell.angle_alpha   90.00
_cell.angle_beta   90.00
_cell.angle_gamma   90.00
#
_symmetry.space_group_name_H-M   'P 1'
#
loop_
_entity.id
_entity.type
_entity.pdbx_description
1 polymer ?
#
loop_
_entity_poly.entity_id
_entity_poly.type
_entity_poly.pdbx_seq_one_letter_code
_entity_poly.pdbx_strand_id
1 'polypeptide(L)'
;MASRATSLLHPVLRSSTRPSIVSLRTTNATQSTTRLLSLGARIRPSVPALSPTLPKTAAITPTIRTPARTYSNGKSSGKSEGDLLVEELQELYEIATDEFEIATDSTNNATIYASSDRESARDALNQLQITYELYTTDVSSPEFQELQKKHADQADKQANVEGEASQVINTNFNPAEVSDEARAEVRKRVGQRVRELRNAVENLEERAMED
;
A
#
# COMPACT_ATOMS: atom_id res chain seq x y z
N MET A 1 55.69 12.75 31.77
CA MET A 1 54.85 11.74 32.46
C MET A 1 54.05 12.48 33.53
N ALA A 2 52.82 12.87 33.22
CA ALA A 2 51.98 13.66 34.13
C ALA A 2 50.66 12.91 34.38
N SER A 3 50.56 12.29 35.55
CA SER A 3 49.33 11.73 36.10
C SER A 3 48.40 12.85 36.56
N ARG A 4 47.14 12.85 36.11
CA ARG A 4 46.08 13.66 36.73
C ARG A 4 44.78 12.85 36.86
N ALA A 5 44.53 12.51 38.13
CA ALA A 5 43.26 12.54 38.85
C ALA A 5 41.97 12.12 38.12
N THR A 6 41.51 10.94 38.49
CA THR A 6 40.11 10.50 38.48
C THR A 6 39.27 11.40 39.40
N SER A 7 38.12 11.87 38.91
CA SER A 7 37.10 12.48 39.76
C SER A 7 35.73 11.91 39.42
N LEU A 8 35.16 11.30 40.45
CA LEU A 8 33.84 10.70 40.55
C LEU A 8 32.75 11.78 40.50
N LEU A 9 31.76 11.62 39.62
CA LEU A 9 30.49 12.33 39.74
C LEU A 9 29.32 11.36 39.58
N HIS A 10 28.41 11.49 40.53
CA HIS A 10 27.34 10.58 40.90
C HIS A 10 26.16 10.55 39.91
N PRO A 11 25.37 9.45 39.91
CA PRO A 11 24.15 9.34 39.12
C PRO A 11 22.99 10.13 39.76
N VAL A 12 22.35 11.00 38.99
CA VAL A 12 21.08 11.65 39.36
C VAL A 12 19.93 10.79 38.83
N LEU A 13 19.36 9.98 39.71
CA LEU A 13 18.05 9.37 39.54
C LEU A 13 16.98 10.46 39.73
N ARG A 14 16.19 10.74 38.69
CA ARG A 14 14.92 11.47 38.83
C ARG A 14 13.77 10.60 38.34
N SER A 15 13.11 9.97 39.30
CA SER A 15 11.75 9.46 39.23
C SER A 15 10.75 10.62 39.23
N SER A 16 9.79 10.65 38.30
CA SER A 16 8.49 11.32 38.48
C SER A 16 7.59 11.00 37.27
N THR A 17 6.68 10.04 37.34
CA THR A 17 5.27 10.15 37.81
C THR A 17 4.34 10.00 36.61
N ARG A 18 3.81 8.79 36.47
CA ARG A 18 2.68 8.45 35.58
C ARG A 18 1.40 9.10 36.12
N PRO A 19 0.53 9.64 35.26
CA PRO A 19 -0.89 9.71 35.56
C PRO A 19 -1.60 8.42 35.12
N SER A 20 -2.21 7.76 36.11
CA SER A 20 -3.24 6.72 35.97
C SER A 20 -4.62 7.37 36.01
N ILE A 21 -5.50 7.00 35.07
CA ILE A 21 -6.97 7.07 35.14
C ILE A 21 -7.47 6.13 34.02
N VAL A 22 -7.87 4.88 34.29
CA VAL A 22 -9.20 4.43 34.73
C VAL A 22 -10.35 5.13 34.00
N SER A 23 -10.99 4.45 33.05
CA SER A 23 -12.44 4.31 33.10
C SER A 23 -12.94 3.10 32.31
N LEU A 24 -13.99 2.51 32.86
CA LEU A 24 -14.55 1.19 32.58
C LEU A 24 -15.72 1.29 31.59
N ARG A 25 -15.87 0.24 30.78
CA ARG A 25 -17.15 -0.44 30.44
C ARG A 25 -18.21 0.37 29.67
N THR A 26 -18.58 -0.13 28.48
CA THR A 26 -19.97 -0.49 28.17
C THR A 26 -19.99 -1.51 27.02
N THR A 27 -20.44 -2.71 27.36
CA THR A 27 -20.85 -3.77 26.44
C THR A 27 -22.28 -3.50 26.03
N ASN A 28 -22.54 -3.24 24.75
CA ASN A 28 -23.89 -3.34 24.21
C ASN A 28 -24.09 -4.73 23.60
N ALA A 29 -24.80 -5.57 24.35
CA ALA A 29 -25.38 -6.82 23.92
C ALA A 29 -26.86 -6.58 23.60
N THR A 30 -27.26 -6.70 22.34
CA THR A 30 -28.64 -6.87 21.86
C THR A 30 -28.55 -7.24 20.37
N GLN A 31 -29.26 -8.18 19.77
CA GLN A 31 -30.27 -9.14 20.19
C GLN A 31 -30.33 -10.19 19.07
N SER A 32 -30.65 -11.41 19.47
CA SER A 32 -31.04 -12.55 18.64
C SER A 32 -32.21 -12.20 17.69
N THR A 33 -32.17 -12.66 16.44
CA THR A 33 -33.41 -12.98 15.71
C THR A 33 -33.18 -14.16 14.78
N THR A 34 -33.66 -15.31 15.21
CA THR A 34 -33.91 -16.52 14.42
C THR A 34 -35.05 -16.28 13.43
N ARG A 35 -34.88 -16.67 12.16
CA ARG A 35 -36.01 -17.13 11.35
C ARG A 35 -35.62 -18.39 10.56
N LEU A 36 -36.11 -19.50 11.08
CA LEU A 36 -36.27 -20.77 10.37
C LEU A 36 -37.50 -20.67 9.48
N LEU A 37 -37.35 -21.00 8.20
CA LEU A 37 -38.44 -21.43 7.34
C LEU A 37 -37.95 -22.66 6.57
N SER A 38 -38.46 -23.81 7.00
CA SER A 38 -38.38 -25.08 6.27
C SER A 38 -39.57 -25.18 5.33
N LEU A 39 -39.33 -25.63 4.10
CA LEU A 39 -40.24 -26.34 3.18
C LEU A 39 -39.29 -26.76 2.02
N GLY A 40 -38.92 -28.01 1.80
CA GLY A 40 -39.79 -29.17 1.67
C GLY A 40 -40.14 -29.38 0.19
N ALA A 41 -39.19 -29.85 -0.64
CA ALA A 41 -39.50 -30.41 -1.96
C ALA A 41 -38.49 -31.50 -2.34
N ARG A 42 -38.97 -32.74 -2.34
CA ARG A 42 -38.28 -33.97 -2.74
C ARG A 42 -38.55 -34.17 -4.23
N ILE A 43 -37.54 -34.05 -5.09
CA ILE A 43 -37.62 -34.50 -6.49
C ILE A 43 -36.40 -35.36 -6.81
N ARG A 44 -36.68 -36.47 -7.49
CA ARG A 44 -35.84 -37.63 -7.76
C ARG A 44 -34.57 -37.33 -8.57
N PRO A 45 -33.54 -38.17 -8.45
CA PRO A 45 -32.36 -38.12 -9.30
C PRO A 45 -32.67 -38.66 -10.70
N SER A 46 -32.30 -37.90 -11.74
CA SER A 46 -32.18 -38.37 -13.10
C SER A 46 -30.71 -38.30 -13.48
N VAL A 47 -30.13 -39.46 -13.78
CA VAL A 47 -28.77 -39.60 -14.29
C VAL A 47 -28.79 -39.52 -15.81
N PRO A 48 -28.19 -38.49 -16.43
CA PRO A 48 -27.76 -38.60 -17.82
C PRO A 48 -26.30 -39.07 -17.89
N ALA A 49 -26.07 -39.89 -18.90
CA ALA A 49 -24.88 -40.68 -19.16
C ALA A 49 -23.59 -39.89 -19.33
N LEU A 50 -22.49 -40.54 -18.94
CA LEU A 50 -21.10 -40.16 -19.16
C LEU A 50 -20.81 -40.02 -20.66
N SER A 51 -20.37 -38.83 -21.07
CA SER A 51 -19.58 -38.62 -22.29
C SER A 51 -18.23 -38.04 -21.87
N PRO A 52 -17.09 -38.69 -22.18
CA PRO A 52 -15.78 -38.13 -21.91
C PRO A 52 -15.41 -37.19 -23.07
N THR A 53 -15.89 -35.95 -23.02
CA THR A 53 -15.34 -34.87 -23.84
C THR A 53 -14.24 -34.19 -23.04
N LEU A 54 -13.01 -34.34 -23.53
CA LEU A 54 -11.83 -33.67 -22.98
C LEU A 54 -12.12 -32.17 -22.78
N PRO A 55 -11.80 -31.57 -21.61
CA PRO A 55 -11.73 -30.13 -21.52
C PRO A 55 -10.56 -29.68 -22.39
N LYS A 56 -10.89 -29.09 -23.55
CA LYS A 56 -9.96 -28.26 -24.30
C LYS A 56 -9.53 -27.16 -23.35
N THR A 57 -8.29 -27.22 -22.90
CA THR A 57 -7.61 -26.23 -22.07
C THR A 57 -7.67 -24.90 -22.81
N ALA A 58 -8.72 -24.12 -22.57
CA ALA A 58 -8.69 -22.70 -22.84
C ALA A 58 -7.79 -22.13 -21.75
N ALA A 59 -6.54 -21.86 -22.11
CA ALA A 59 -5.65 -21.05 -21.31
C ALA A 59 -6.39 -19.74 -21.05
N ILE A 60 -6.87 -19.55 -19.81
CA ILE A 60 -7.31 -18.25 -19.33
C ILE A 60 -6.00 -17.51 -19.09
N THR A 61 -5.50 -16.88 -20.14
CA THR A 61 -4.42 -15.91 -20.00
C THR A 61 -4.99 -14.79 -19.14
N PRO A 62 -4.43 -14.49 -17.95
CA PRO A 62 -4.75 -13.23 -17.29
C PRO A 62 -4.28 -12.14 -18.26
N THR A 63 -5.23 -11.50 -18.93
CA THR A 63 -4.95 -10.27 -19.66
C THR A 63 -4.67 -9.24 -18.59
N ILE A 64 -3.39 -9.10 -18.23
CA ILE A 64 -2.88 -7.94 -17.52
C ILE A 64 -3.18 -6.75 -18.45
N ARG A 65 -4.30 -6.07 -18.20
CA ARG A 65 -4.63 -4.81 -18.88
C ARG A 65 -3.69 -3.76 -18.30
N THR A 66 -2.46 -3.70 -18.80
CA THR A 66 -1.64 -2.51 -18.61
C THR A 66 -2.20 -1.42 -19.52
N PRO A 67 -2.69 -0.29 -18.97
CA PRO A 67 -2.94 0.86 -19.82
C PRO A 67 -1.59 1.33 -20.37
N ALA A 68 -1.43 1.31 -21.70
CA ALA A 68 -0.36 2.05 -22.36
C ALA A 68 -0.63 3.54 -22.13
N ARG A 69 -0.15 4.06 -21.00
CA ARG A 69 -0.28 5.46 -20.61
C ARG A 69 0.62 6.29 -21.52
N THR A 70 -0.02 7.10 -22.36
CA THR A 70 0.63 8.18 -23.09
C THR A 70 0.67 9.38 -22.14
N TYR A 71 1.85 9.98 -21.95
CA TYR A 71 2.01 11.17 -21.12
C TYR A 71 0.97 12.23 -21.52
N SER A 72 0.10 12.59 -20.58
CA SER A 72 -0.92 13.59 -20.82
C SER A 72 -0.30 14.98 -20.66
N ASN A 73 -0.15 15.73 -21.74
CA ASN A 73 0.13 17.17 -21.69
C ASN A 73 -1.12 17.90 -21.16
N GLY A 74 -1.31 17.90 -19.83
CA GLY A 74 -2.49 18.37 -19.10
C GLY A 74 -2.76 19.88 -19.11
N LYS A 75 -2.46 20.60 -20.18
CA LYS A 75 -2.58 22.07 -20.25
C LYS A 75 -4.01 22.61 -20.47
N SER A 76 -5.06 21.78 -20.47
CA SER A 76 -6.42 22.20 -20.89
C SER A 76 -7.51 22.12 -19.82
N SER A 77 -7.24 21.65 -18.59
CA SER A 77 -8.28 21.46 -17.57
C SER A 77 -8.64 22.71 -16.74
N GLY A 78 -7.90 23.82 -16.87
CA GLY A 78 -8.04 24.99 -15.97
C GLY A 78 -7.60 24.73 -14.52
N LYS A 79 -7.18 23.51 -14.21
CA LYS A 79 -6.56 23.09 -12.94
C LYS A 79 -5.06 23.41 -12.98
N SER A 80 -4.47 23.72 -11.83
CA SER A 80 -3.03 23.93 -11.76
C SER A 80 -2.28 22.61 -11.98
N GLU A 81 -1.02 22.69 -12.44
CA GLU A 81 -0.14 21.53 -12.56
C GLU A 81 -0.05 20.77 -11.23
N GLY A 82 0.09 21.48 -10.11
CA GLY A 82 0.10 20.90 -8.78
C GLY A 82 -1.19 20.16 -8.43
N ASP A 83 -2.36 20.67 -8.84
CA ASP A 83 -3.64 19.98 -8.61
C ASP A 83 -3.70 18.67 -9.39
N LEU A 84 -3.19 18.62 -10.62
CA LEU A 84 -3.16 17.41 -11.44
C LEU A 84 -2.25 16.32 -10.83
N LEU A 85 -1.08 16.70 -10.32
CA LEU A 85 -0.19 15.78 -9.63
C LEU A 85 -0.80 15.28 -8.32
N VAL A 86 -1.48 16.16 -7.59
CA VAL A 86 -2.20 15.81 -6.36
C VAL A 86 -3.35 14.86 -6.65
N GLU A 87 -4.05 15.01 -7.78
CA GLU A 87 -5.11 14.08 -8.21
C GLU A 87 -4.57 12.67 -8.45
N GLU A 88 -3.44 12.51 -9.16
CA GLU A 88 -2.84 11.18 -9.34
C GLU A 88 -2.37 10.56 -8.01
N LEU A 89 -1.72 11.35 -7.15
CA LEU A 89 -1.28 10.85 -5.85
C LEU A 89 -2.46 10.54 -4.92
N GLN A 90 -3.59 11.24 -5.07
CA GLN A 90 -4.82 10.95 -4.35
C GLN A 90 -5.39 9.60 -4.79
N GLU A 91 -5.44 9.31 -6.09
CA GLU A 91 -5.87 8.02 -6.61
C GLU A 91 -5.00 6.88 -6.06
N LEU A 92 -3.67 7.05 -6.07
CA LEU A 92 -2.75 6.05 -5.50
C LEU A 92 -2.91 5.89 -3.98
N TYR A 93 -3.20 6.98 -3.27
CA TYR A 93 -3.46 6.93 -1.83
C TYR A 93 -4.76 6.19 -1.50
N GLU A 94 -5.81 6.38 -2.29
CA GLU A 94 -7.08 5.65 -2.13
C GLU A 94 -6.87 4.15 -2.33
N ILE A 95 -6.18 3.76 -3.41
CA ILE A 95 -5.82 2.35 -3.65
C ILE A 95 -5.01 1.78 -2.49
N ALA A 96 -3.96 2.48 -2.05
CA ALA A 96 -3.11 1.99 -0.96
C ALA A 96 -3.86 1.91 0.39
N THR A 97 -4.85 2.77 0.61
CA THR A 97 -5.71 2.71 1.81
C THR A 97 -6.66 1.52 1.75
N ASP A 98 -7.32 1.30 0.60
CA ASP A 98 -8.21 0.15 0.40
C ASP A 98 -7.47 -1.18 0.61
N GLU A 99 -6.27 -1.33 0.02
CA GLU A 99 -5.44 -2.52 0.18
C GLU A 99 -4.97 -2.69 1.64
N PHE A 100 -4.62 -1.59 2.32
CA PHE A 100 -4.25 -1.62 3.75
C PHE A 100 -5.42 -2.05 4.65
N GLU A 101 -6.65 -1.60 4.36
CA GLU A 101 -7.84 -2.02 5.09
C GLU A 101 -8.10 -3.52 4.92
N ILE A 102 -8.00 -4.03 3.69
CA ILE A 102 -8.11 -5.47 3.41
C ILE A 102 -7.04 -6.24 4.18
N ALA A 103 -5.78 -5.79 4.13
CA ALA A 103 -4.65 -6.43 4.82
C ALA A 103 -4.83 -6.44 6.35
N THR A 104 -5.39 -5.37 6.92
CA THR A 104 -5.67 -5.26 8.35
C THR A 104 -6.78 -6.24 8.75
N ASP A 105 -7.88 -6.26 8.01
CA ASP A 105 -9.01 -7.16 8.27
C ASP A 105 -8.62 -8.63 8.14
N SER A 106 -7.85 -8.97 7.10
CA SER A 106 -7.44 -10.34 6.83
C SER A 106 -6.39 -10.85 7.83
N THR A 107 -5.51 -9.96 8.31
CA THR A 107 -4.55 -10.25 9.40
C THR A 107 -5.27 -10.44 10.73
N ASN A 108 -6.17 -9.51 11.12
CA ASN A 108 -6.94 -9.61 12.37
C ASN A 108 -7.81 -10.88 12.43
N ASN A 109 -8.29 -11.34 11.28
CA ASN A 109 -9.10 -12.56 11.16
C ASN A 109 -8.27 -13.84 10.92
N ALA A 110 -6.93 -13.75 10.95
CA ALA A 110 -6.00 -14.86 10.71
C ALA A 110 -6.35 -15.68 9.45
N THR A 111 -6.72 -14.98 8.38
CA THR A 111 -7.10 -15.65 7.12
C THR A 111 -5.87 -16.14 6.37
N ILE A 112 -6.08 -17.10 5.46
CA ILE A 112 -5.00 -17.61 4.58
C ILE A 112 -4.50 -16.55 3.57
N TYR A 113 -5.22 -15.44 3.41
CA TYR A 113 -4.89 -14.36 2.49
C TYR A 113 -4.04 -13.26 3.14
N ALA A 114 -3.94 -13.25 4.48
CA ALA A 114 -3.28 -12.19 5.24
C ALA A 114 -1.87 -11.84 4.73
N SER A 115 -1.08 -12.85 4.37
CA SER A 115 0.26 -12.62 3.83
C SER A 115 0.24 -11.95 2.44
N SER A 116 -0.68 -12.37 1.57
CA SER A 116 -0.82 -11.81 0.22
C SER A 116 -1.41 -10.40 0.25
N ASP A 117 -2.34 -10.13 1.16
CA ASP A 117 -2.97 -8.82 1.27
C ASP A 117 -1.98 -7.79 1.85
N ARG A 118 -1.16 -8.19 2.84
CA ARG A 118 -0.05 -7.34 3.32
C ARG A 118 0.97 -7.03 2.24
N GLU A 119 1.26 -7.99 1.35
CA GLU A 119 2.10 -7.75 0.18
C GLU A 119 1.46 -6.74 -0.78
N SER A 120 0.17 -6.89 -1.09
CA SER A 120 -0.59 -5.92 -1.90
C SER A 120 -0.55 -4.50 -1.31
N ALA A 121 -0.75 -4.36 0.02
CA ALA A 121 -0.67 -3.09 0.72
C ALA A 121 0.74 -2.46 0.65
N ARG A 122 1.80 -3.27 0.75
CA ARG A 122 3.19 -2.82 0.57
C ARG A 122 3.44 -2.33 -0.85
N ASP A 123 3.00 -3.08 -1.85
CA ASP A 123 3.21 -2.74 -3.25
C ASP A 123 2.48 -1.44 -3.64
N ALA A 124 1.23 -1.28 -3.18
CA ALA A 124 0.46 -0.06 -3.38
C ALA A 124 1.10 1.14 -2.67
N LEU A 125 1.57 0.97 -1.42
CA LEU A 125 2.31 2.02 -0.70
C LEU A 125 3.62 2.39 -1.42
N ASN A 126 4.36 1.40 -1.90
CA ASN A 126 5.63 1.60 -2.61
C ASN A 126 5.40 2.42 -3.89
N GLN A 127 4.38 2.08 -4.68
CA GLN A 127 4.00 2.85 -5.86
C GLN A 127 3.62 4.30 -5.52
N LEU A 128 2.89 4.53 -4.43
CA LEU A 128 2.56 5.87 -3.94
C LEU A 128 3.83 6.64 -3.52
N GLN A 129 4.72 6.02 -2.73
CA GLN A 129 5.96 6.62 -2.24
C GLN A 129 6.87 7.04 -3.38
N ILE A 130 7.08 6.15 -4.34
CA ILE A 130 7.95 6.44 -5.47
C ILE A 130 7.34 7.54 -6.33
N THR A 131 6.05 7.49 -6.65
CA THR A 131 5.41 8.56 -7.45
C THR A 131 5.49 9.90 -6.72
N TYR A 132 5.32 9.89 -5.39
CA TYR A 132 5.48 11.08 -4.56
C TYR A 132 6.92 11.60 -4.58
N GLU A 133 7.92 10.75 -4.38
CA GLU A 133 9.34 11.11 -4.44
C GLU A 133 9.71 11.64 -5.82
N LEU A 134 9.21 11.02 -6.87
CA LEU A 134 9.44 11.43 -8.25
C LEU A 134 8.86 12.82 -8.56
N TYR A 135 7.74 13.19 -7.94
CA TYR A 135 7.13 14.52 -8.10
C TYR A 135 7.61 15.57 -7.10
N THR A 136 8.32 15.18 -6.05
CA THR A 136 8.72 16.09 -4.98
C THR A 136 10.21 16.23 -4.78
N THR A 137 11.01 15.33 -5.34
CA THR A 137 12.47 15.40 -5.32
C THR A 137 12.96 16.37 -6.38
N ASP A 138 13.98 17.14 -6.03
CA ASP A 138 14.61 18.07 -6.97
C ASP A 138 15.35 17.28 -8.05
N VAL A 139 15.11 17.60 -9.33
CA VAL A 139 15.71 16.93 -10.49
C VAL A 139 17.24 16.95 -10.52
N SER A 140 17.86 17.89 -9.80
CA SER A 140 19.32 17.97 -9.65
C SER A 140 19.88 17.07 -8.55
N SER A 141 19.02 16.42 -7.76
CA SER A 141 19.44 15.48 -6.73
C SER A 141 19.96 14.18 -7.37
N PRO A 142 21.10 13.62 -6.90
CA PRO A 142 21.58 12.32 -7.35
C PRO A 142 20.57 11.19 -7.08
N GLU A 143 19.72 11.35 -6.06
CA GLU A 143 18.65 10.42 -5.69
C GLU A 143 17.60 10.31 -6.80
N PHE A 144 17.25 11.43 -7.45
CA PHE A 144 16.29 11.45 -8.55
C PHE A 144 16.82 10.71 -9.80
N GLN A 145 18.12 10.83 -10.09
CA GLN A 145 18.76 10.08 -11.17
C GLN A 145 18.84 8.58 -10.87
N GLU A 146 19.05 8.21 -9.61
CA GLU A 146 19.04 6.80 -9.20
C GLU A 146 17.63 6.20 -9.27
N LEU A 147 16.59 6.94 -8.85
CA LEU A 147 15.20 6.53 -8.98
C LEU A 147 14.82 6.32 -10.45
N GLN A 148 15.09 7.29 -11.34
CA GLN A 148 14.84 7.11 -12.78
C GLN A 148 15.56 5.89 -13.36
N LYS A 149 16.82 5.66 -12.97
CA LYS A 149 17.60 4.52 -13.44
C LYS A 149 17.05 3.18 -12.93
N LYS A 150 16.66 3.10 -11.65
CA LYS A 150 16.03 1.90 -11.08
C LYS A 150 14.71 1.56 -11.78
N HIS A 151 13.90 2.56 -12.16
CA HIS A 151 12.69 2.32 -12.94
C HIS A 151 12.96 1.91 -14.38
N ALA A 152 13.95 2.51 -15.04
CA ALA A 152 14.33 2.13 -16.40
C ALA A 152 14.88 0.69 -16.46
N ASP A 153 15.71 0.29 -15.49
CA ASP A 153 16.31 -1.05 -15.42
C ASP A 153 15.30 -2.15 -15.01
N GLN A 154 14.16 -1.80 -14.42
CA GLN A 154 13.06 -2.73 -14.10
C GLN A 154 12.19 -3.09 -15.31
N ALA A 155 12.20 -2.28 -16.38
CA ALA A 155 11.45 -2.57 -17.60
C ALA A 155 12.07 -3.69 -18.46
N ASP A 156 13.40 -3.88 -18.39
CA ASP A 156 14.14 -4.85 -19.24
C ASP A 156 14.37 -6.22 -18.58
N LYS A 157 14.04 -6.41 -17.30
CA LYS A 157 14.19 -7.69 -16.57
C LYS A 157 12.94 -8.59 -16.60
N GLN A 158 12.09 -8.47 -17.62
CA GLN A 158 10.85 -9.24 -17.74
C GLN A 158 10.96 -10.56 -18.54
N ALA A 159 12.17 -11.03 -18.89
CA ALA A 159 12.29 -12.19 -19.78
C ALA A 159 12.59 -13.54 -19.12
N ASN A 160 12.97 -13.65 -17.83
CA ASN A 160 13.31 -14.98 -17.26
C ASN A 160 13.43 -15.06 -15.73
N VAL A 161 12.35 -14.90 -14.95
CA VAL A 161 12.19 -15.59 -13.65
C VAL A 161 10.68 -15.71 -13.37
N GLU A 162 10.15 -16.93 -13.39
CA GLU A 162 8.85 -17.26 -12.81
C GLU A 162 8.97 -17.07 -11.28
N GLY A 163 8.42 -15.99 -10.71
CA GLY A 163 8.39 -15.88 -9.25
C GLY A 163 8.09 -14.55 -8.58
N GLU A 164 8.30 -13.39 -9.21
CA GLU A 164 7.98 -12.11 -8.54
C GLU A 164 7.50 -11.07 -9.56
N ALA A 165 6.24 -10.63 -9.38
CA ALA A 165 5.65 -9.55 -10.14
C ALA A 165 6.27 -8.21 -9.70
N SER A 166 7.48 -7.92 -10.17
CA SER A 166 8.05 -6.57 -10.05
C SER A 166 7.15 -5.58 -10.78
N GLN A 167 6.34 -4.85 -10.01
CA GLN A 167 5.30 -3.95 -10.48
C GLN A 167 5.90 -2.76 -11.23
N VAL A 168 5.56 -2.64 -12.52
CA VAL A 168 5.97 -1.52 -13.39
C VAL A 168 5.28 -0.25 -12.92
N ILE A 169 6.03 0.70 -12.35
CA ILE A 169 5.50 1.99 -11.89
C ILE A 169 5.32 2.90 -13.10
N ASN A 170 4.07 3.18 -13.45
CA ASN A 170 3.70 3.96 -14.63
C ASN A 170 3.02 5.28 -14.21
N THR A 171 3.79 6.36 -14.25
CA THR A 171 3.37 7.71 -13.84
C THR A 171 2.76 8.47 -15.02
N ASN A 172 1.72 9.29 -14.78
CA ASN A 172 1.05 10.04 -15.85
C ASN A 172 1.83 11.28 -16.32
N PHE A 173 2.64 11.86 -15.45
CA PHE A 173 3.42 13.07 -15.72
C PHE A 173 4.91 12.81 -15.82
N ASN A 174 5.59 13.53 -16.72
CA ASN A 174 7.04 13.53 -16.80
C ASN A 174 7.62 14.27 -15.59
N PRO A 175 8.30 13.58 -14.67
CA PRO A 175 8.80 14.21 -13.45
C PRO A 175 9.93 15.22 -13.66
N ALA A 176 10.62 15.13 -14.80
CA ALA A 176 11.65 16.09 -15.17
C ALA A 176 11.07 17.48 -15.56
N GLU A 177 9.78 17.53 -15.91
CA GLU A 177 9.09 18.75 -16.34
C GLU A 177 8.29 19.43 -15.22
N VAL A 178 8.22 18.83 -14.03
CA VAL A 178 7.45 19.36 -12.90
C VAL A 178 8.05 20.66 -12.38
N SER A 179 7.25 21.72 -12.30
CA SER A 179 7.66 23.01 -11.75
C SER A 179 7.88 22.98 -10.23
N ASP A 180 8.84 23.77 -9.71
CA ASP A 180 9.17 23.78 -8.27
C ASP A 180 7.99 24.25 -7.39
N GLU A 181 7.12 25.10 -7.93
CA GLU A 181 5.87 25.52 -7.28
C GLU A 181 4.91 24.33 -7.13
N ALA A 182 4.72 23.54 -8.19
CA ALA A 182 3.93 22.32 -8.14
C ALA A 182 4.52 21.29 -7.15
N ARG A 183 5.85 21.12 -7.12
CA ARG A 183 6.52 20.24 -6.14
C ARG A 183 6.22 20.66 -4.70
N ALA A 184 6.31 21.95 -4.41
CA ALA A 184 6.05 22.49 -3.08
C ALA A 184 4.59 22.27 -2.66
N GLU A 185 3.66 22.45 -3.58
CA GLU A 185 2.23 22.22 -3.32
C GLU A 185 1.93 20.74 -3.07
N VAL A 186 2.49 19.84 -3.87
CA VAL A 186 2.38 18.38 -3.68
C VAL A 186 2.92 17.97 -2.31
N ARG A 187 4.14 18.42 -1.93
CA ARG A 187 4.74 18.15 -0.61
C ARG A 187 3.81 18.59 0.53
N LYS A 188 3.21 19.77 0.40
CA LYS A 188 2.32 20.35 1.41
C LYS A 188 1.03 19.55 1.56
N ARG A 189 0.40 19.10 0.46
CA ARG A 189 -0.92 18.44 0.50
C ARG A 189 -0.84 16.93 0.74
N VAL A 190 0.20 16.27 0.26
CA VAL A 190 0.26 14.79 0.23
C VAL A 190 1.29 14.24 1.22
N GLY A 191 2.32 15.02 1.55
CA GLY A 191 3.46 14.53 2.34
C GLY A 191 3.12 14.00 3.74
N GLN A 192 2.12 14.58 4.41
CA GLN A 192 1.67 14.05 5.71
C GLN A 192 1.00 12.68 5.56
N ARG A 193 0.08 12.54 4.60
CA ARG A 193 -0.71 11.33 4.37
C ARG A 193 0.15 10.13 3.99
N VAL A 194 1.17 10.36 3.15
CA VAL A 194 2.15 9.32 2.77
C VAL A 194 2.93 8.81 3.99
N ARG A 195 3.33 9.71 4.91
CA ARG A 195 4.05 9.32 6.14
C ARG A 195 3.15 8.55 7.10
N GLU A 196 1.90 8.99 7.26
CA GLU A 196 0.93 8.32 8.12
C GLU A 196 0.65 6.90 7.63
N LEU A 197 0.39 6.73 6.32
CA LEU A 197 0.13 5.41 5.74
C LEU A 197 1.37 4.49 5.82
N ARG A 198 2.56 5.02 5.57
CA ARG A 198 3.82 4.27 5.75
C ARG A 198 3.93 3.70 7.16
N ASN A 199 3.76 4.54 8.17
CA ASN A 199 3.87 4.12 9.55
C ASN A 199 2.77 3.10 9.91
N ALA A 200 1.57 3.24 9.33
CA ALA A 200 0.47 2.30 9.56
C ALA A 200 0.78 0.91 8.98
N VAL A 201 1.30 0.85 7.75
CA VAL A 201 1.73 -0.40 7.11
C VAL A 201 2.89 -1.06 7.89
N GLU A 202 3.90 -0.29 8.27
CA GLU A 202 5.04 -0.79 9.06
C GLU A 202 4.58 -1.41 10.40
N ASN A 203 3.65 -0.73 11.11
CA ASN A 203 3.09 -1.26 12.36
C ASN A 203 2.24 -2.52 12.15
N LEU A 204 1.50 -2.62 11.03
CA LEU A 204 0.72 -3.83 10.70
C LEU A 204 1.65 -5.02 10.49
N GLU A 205 2.78 -4.79 9.82
CA GLU A 205 3.78 -5.83 9.55
C GLU A 205 4.47 -6.29 10.83
N GLU A 206 4.87 -5.36 11.70
CA GLU A 206 5.47 -5.68 13.00
C GLU A 206 4.54 -6.60 13.80
N ARG A 207 3.27 -6.22 13.93
CA ARG A 207 2.26 -7.06 14.61
C ARG A 207 2.07 -8.42 13.96
N ALA A 208 2.03 -8.48 12.63
CA ALA A 208 1.83 -9.75 11.91
C ALA A 208 3.04 -10.70 12.02
N MET A 209 4.21 -10.21 12.41
CA MET A 209 5.38 -11.05 12.73
C MET A 209 5.38 -11.55 14.18
N GLU A 210 4.60 -10.93 15.07
CA GLU A 210 4.50 -11.29 16.49
C GLU A 210 3.41 -12.36 16.79
N ASP A 211 2.43 -12.51 15.90
CA ASP A 211 1.35 -13.52 15.97
C ASP A 211 1.78 -14.91 15.47
#